data_AF-A0A142D8I7-F1
#
_entry.id   AF-A0A142D8I7-F1
#
_cell.length_a   1.000
_cell.length_b   1.000
_cell.length_c   1.000
_cell.angle_alpha   90.00
_cell.angle_beta   90.00
_cell.angle_gamma   90.00
#
_symmetry.space_group_name_H-M   'P 1'
#
loop_
_entity.id
_entity.type
_entity.pdbx_description
1 polymer ?
#
loop_
_entity_poly.entity_id
_entity_poly.type
_entity_poly.pdbx_seq_one_letter_code
_entity_poly.pdbx_strand_id
1 'polypeptide(L)'
;HIPAKMNRTIQNLLHHYKISPKERFNGKPVFTREPLTGNMEAKRVFMGGVLETYEKLLSQMLKQLPTPSPLTTGSKDRPASDVTAAPGTANVAGPEAGGDVRKGLSDILDMVQKLRKHNYQDMEKVLQGLHSLKHIQMDNAVVQR
;
A
#
# COMPACT_ATOMS: atom_id res chain seq x y z
N HIS A 1 3.87 -20.46 -4.70
CA HIS A 1 5.22 -20.05 -4.24
C HIS A 1 5.40 -18.56 -4.54
N ILE A 2 5.87 -17.76 -3.58
CA ILE A 2 6.11 -16.31 -3.77
C ILE A 2 7.56 -16.11 -4.24
N PRO A 3 7.84 -15.28 -5.25
CA PRO A 3 9.21 -15.02 -5.69
C PRO A 3 10.11 -14.48 -4.57
N ALA A 4 11.37 -14.90 -4.51
CA ALA A 4 12.31 -14.49 -3.47
C ALA A 4 12.48 -12.96 -3.38
N LYS A 5 12.49 -12.27 -4.54
CA LYS A 5 12.49 -10.80 -4.61
C LYS A 5 11.32 -10.20 -3.83
N MET A 6 10.12 -10.74 -4.01
CA MET A 6 8.91 -10.24 -3.35
C MET A 6 8.97 -10.43 -1.84
N ASN A 7 9.43 -11.60 -1.38
CA ASN A 7 9.61 -11.85 0.05
C ASN A 7 10.59 -10.83 0.67
N ARG A 8 11.72 -10.55 0.00
CA ARG A 8 12.68 -9.53 0.46
C ARG A 8 12.03 -8.14 0.53
N THR A 9 11.27 -7.74 -0.49
CA THR A 9 10.56 -6.45 -0.49
C THR A 9 9.57 -6.35 0.68
N ILE A 10 8.79 -7.40 0.94
CA ILE A 10 7.85 -7.44 2.07
C ILE A 10 8.59 -7.29 3.40
N GLN A 11 9.73 -7.98 3.58
CA GLN A 11 10.53 -7.85 4.80
C GLN A 11 11.06 -6.42 4.97
N ASN A 12 11.59 -5.80 3.92
CA ASN A 12 12.05 -4.40 3.98
C ASN A 12 10.92 -3.45 4.40
N LEU A 13 9.72 -3.61 3.83
CA LEU A 13 8.56 -2.80 4.19
C LEU A 13 8.09 -3.05 5.63
N LEU A 14 8.13 -4.29 6.12
CA LEU A 14 7.79 -4.61 7.51
C LEU A 14 8.74 -3.97 8.53
N HIS A 15 10.00 -3.70 8.15
CA HIS A 15 10.94 -2.96 9.01
C HIS A 15 10.59 -1.46 9.08
N HIS A 16 9.98 -0.92 8.03
CA HIS A 16 9.53 0.48 7.99
C HIS A 16 8.18 0.65 8.71
N TYR A 17 7.20 -0.20 8.40
CA TYR A 17 5.87 -0.20 9.00
C TYR A 17 5.83 -1.04 10.29
N LYS A 18 6.50 -0.54 11.33
CA LYS A 18 6.61 -1.23 12.62
C LYS A 18 5.28 -1.25 13.35
N ILE A 19 4.92 -2.43 13.85
CA ILE A 19 3.74 -2.68 14.69
C ILE A 19 4.22 -3.55 15.84
N SER A 20 3.76 -3.26 17.07
CA SER A 20 4.16 -4.06 18.23
C SER A 20 3.63 -5.50 18.12
N PRO A 21 4.30 -6.51 18.71
CA PRO A 21 3.77 -7.87 18.74
C PRO A 21 2.37 -7.96 19.35
N LYS A 22 2.08 -7.15 20.37
CA LYS A 22 0.77 -7.10 21.03
C LYS A 22 -0.34 -6.66 20.08
N GLU A 23 -0.08 -5.65 19.24
CA GLU A 23 -1.04 -5.17 18.24
C GLU A 23 -1.15 -6.14 17.07
N ARG A 24 -0.02 -6.70 16.62
CA ARG A 24 0.02 -7.65 15.50
C ARG A 24 -0.74 -8.95 15.80
N PHE A 25 -0.68 -9.43 17.04
CA PHE A 25 -1.29 -10.69 17.48
C PHE A 25 -2.46 -10.49 18.43
N ASN A 26 -3.27 -9.44 18.20
CA ASN A 26 -4.43 -9.09 19.03
C ASN A 26 -5.68 -9.99 18.82
N GLY A 27 -5.57 -11.07 18.06
CA GLY A 27 -6.68 -11.97 17.74
C GLY A 27 -7.66 -11.46 16.66
N LYS A 28 -7.43 -10.28 16.08
CA LYS A 28 -8.25 -9.67 15.03
C LYS A 28 -7.45 -9.56 13.72
N PRO A 29 -7.34 -10.66 12.94
CA PRO A 29 -6.63 -10.59 11.66
C PRO A 29 -7.37 -9.66 10.69
N VAL A 30 -6.61 -8.92 9.87
CA VAL A 30 -7.18 -8.02 8.84
C VAL A 30 -8.08 -8.79 7.86
N PHE A 31 -7.69 -10.02 7.52
CA PHE A 31 -8.48 -10.93 6.71
C PHE A 31 -8.72 -12.23 7.47
N THR A 32 -9.98 -12.64 7.60
CA THR A 32 -10.35 -13.93 8.17
C THR A 32 -9.99 -15.05 7.19
N ARG A 33 -9.68 -16.24 7.72
CA ARG A 33 -9.39 -17.43 6.89
C ARG A 33 -10.62 -18.30 6.64
N GLU A 34 -11.74 -18.00 7.29
CA GLU A 34 -12.99 -18.75 7.17
C GLU A 34 -13.47 -18.87 5.71
N PRO A 35 -13.43 -17.82 4.85
CA PRO A 35 -13.84 -17.97 3.46
C PRO A 35 -12.92 -18.88 2.62
N LEU A 36 -11.73 -19.22 3.14
CA LEU A 36 -10.77 -20.10 2.45
C LEU A 36 -11.06 -21.60 2.66
N THR A 37 -12.03 -21.97 3.48
CA THR A 37 -12.45 -23.37 3.67
C THR A 37 -13.56 -23.80 2.71
N GLY A 38 -14.22 -22.85 2.03
CA GLY A 38 -15.31 -23.10 1.08
C GLY A 38 -14.90 -23.75 -0.24
N ASN A 39 -15.82 -23.77 -1.21
CA ASN A 39 -15.54 -24.26 -2.56
C ASN A 39 -14.55 -23.35 -3.33
N MET A 40 -13.97 -23.84 -4.43
CA MET A 40 -12.93 -23.10 -5.17
C MET A 40 -13.41 -21.73 -5.68
N GLU A 41 -14.68 -21.62 -6.05
CA GLU A 41 -15.27 -20.37 -6.54
C GLU A 41 -15.35 -19.32 -5.43
N ALA A 42 -15.88 -19.67 -4.26
CA ALA A 42 -15.93 -18.80 -3.10
C ALA A 42 -14.52 -18.32 -2.68
N LYS A 43 -13.52 -19.22 -2.73
CA LYS A 43 -12.11 -18.84 -2.49
C LYS A 43 -11.62 -17.82 -3.51
N ARG A 44 -11.96 -17.99 -4.79
CA ARG A 44 -11.54 -17.06 -5.86
C ARG A 44 -12.19 -15.69 -5.72
N VAL A 45 -13.49 -15.63 -5.43
CA VAL A 45 -14.21 -14.37 -5.18
C VAL A 45 -13.59 -13.65 -3.97
N PHE A 46 -13.40 -14.38 -2.86
CA PHE A 46 -12.78 -13.82 -1.66
C PHE A 46 -11.36 -13.30 -1.95
N MET A 47 -10.53 -14.07 -2.67
CA MET A 47 -9.17 -13.65 -3.02
C MET A 47 -9.15 -12.47 -3.99
N GLY A 48 -10.12 -12.36 -4.90
CA GLY A 48 -10.32 -11.15 -5.70
C GLY A 48 -10.52 -9.91 -4.82
N GLY A 49 -11.40 -10.00 -3.81
CA GLY A 49 -11.67 -8.90 -2.88
C GLY A 49 -10.47 -8.54 -1.99
N VAL A 50 -9.69 -9.54 -1.57
CA VAL A 50 -8.43 -9.32 -0.83
C VAL A 50 -7.42 -8.58 -1.69
N LEU A 51 -7.25 -8.95 -2.96
CA LEU A 51 -6.34 -8.25 -3.88
C LEU A 51 -6.80 -6.82 -4.15
N GLU A 52 -8.10 -6.58 -4.34
CA GLU A 52 -8.65 -5.23 -4.47
C GLU A 52 -8.38 -4.37 -3.23
N THR A 53 -8.53 -4.95 -2.04
CA THR A 53 -8.25 -4.26 -0.77
C THR A 53 -6.77 -3.90 -0.65
N TYR A 54 -5.86 -4.83 -0.98
CA TYR A 54 -4.42 -4.56 -0.98
C TYR A 54 -4.03 -3.48 -1.98
N GLU A 55 -4.61 -3.47 -3.18
CA GLU A 55 -4.35 -2.42 -4.17
C GLU A 55 -4.72 -1.03 -3.64
N LYS A 56 -5.90 -0.89 -3.04
CA LYS A 56 -6.36 0.35 -2.42
C LYS A 56 -5.43 0.76 -1.27
N LEU A 57 -5.07 -0.18 -0.39
CA LEU A 57 -4.17 0.07 0.74
C LEU A 57 -2.79 0.56 0.29
N LEU A 58 -2.15 -0.16 -0.63
CA LEU A 58 -0.82 0.18 -1.13
C LEU A 58 -0.81 1.54 -1.85
N SER A 59 -1.87 1.83 -2.61
CA SER A 59 -2.06 3.13 -3.26
C SER A 59 -2.15 4.27 -2.23
N GLN A 60 -2.82 4.06 -1.11
CA GLN A 60 -2.90 5.04 -0.03
C GLN A 60 -1.56 5.19 0.69
N MET A 61 -0.86 4.10 0.98
CA MET A 61 0.47 4.13 1.59
C MET A 61 1.47 4.93 0.73
N LEU A 62 1.43 4.77 -0.59
CA LEU A 62 2.25 5.54 -1.53
C LEU A 62 1.94 7.04 -1.53
N LYS A 63 0.66 7.41 -1.37
CA LYS A 63 0.21 8.82 -1.27
C LYS A 63 0.63 9.47 0.04
N GLN A 64 0.73 8.69 1.11
CA GLN A 64 1.13 9.17 2.44
C GLN A 64 2.66 9.30 2.59
N LEU A 65 3.46 8.74 1.67
CA LEU A 65 4.90 8.92 1.73
C LEU A 65 5.27 10.38 1.45
N PRO A 66 6.24 10.95 2.20
CA PRO A 66 6.75 12.29 1.94
C PRO A 66 7.15 12.44 0.48
N THR A 67 6.65 13.51 -0.16
CA THR A 67 7.14 13.91 -1.48
C THR A 67 8.56 14.45 -1.28
N PRO A 68 9.58 13.96 -2.01
CA PRO A 68 10.91 14.57 -1.92
C PRO A 68 10.79 16.05 -2.29
N SER A 69 11.22 16.93 -1.37
CA SER A 69 11.26 18.37 -1.62
C SER A 69 12.12 18.64 -2.85
N PRO A 70 11.77 19.63 -3.70
CA PRO A 70 12.60 19.98 -4.84
C PRO A 70 13.99 20.38 -4.32
N LEU A 71 15.04 19.80 -4.92
CA LEU A 71 16.40 20.31 -4.73
C LEU A 71 16.38 21.77 -5.17
N THR A 72 16.49 22.69 -4.22
CA THR A 72 16.94 24.04 -4.51
C THR A 72 18.37 23.92 -5.01
N THR A 73 18.52 23.95 -6.34
CA THR A 73 19.78 24.18 -7.03
C THR A 73 20.28 25.54 -6.55
N GLY A 74 21.13 25.55 -5.52
CA GLY A 74 21.80 26.74 -5.04
C GLY A 74 22.71 27.26 -6.14
N SER A 75 22.27 28.33 -6.82
CA SER A 75 23.08 29.10 -7.74
C SER A 75 24.42 29.42 -7.10
N LYS A 76 25.45 29.06 -7.85
CA LYS A 76 26.86 29.34 -7.60
C LYS A 76 27.08 30.84 -7.77
N ASP A 77 27.17 31.58 -6.67
CA ASP A 77 27.93 32.84 -6.60
C ASP A 77 28.37 33.11 -5.14
N ARG A 78 29.69 33.06 -4.92
CA ARG A 78 30.41 33.57 -3.73
C ARG A 78 30.65 35.09 -3.97
N PRO A 79 30.91 35.95 -2.95
CA PRO A 79 32.02 35.76 -2.01
C PRO A 79 31.83 36.19 -0.53
N ALA A 80 32.60 35.50 0.34
CA ALA A 80 33.26 35.89 1.60
C ALA A 80 32.57 36.74 2.68
N SER A 81 32.41 36.18 3.89
CA SER A 81 33.14 36.57 5.11
C SER A 81 32.71 35.76 6.36
N ASP A 82 33.61 35.71 7.34
CA ASP A 82 33.58 35.05 8.65
C ASP A 82 32.23 34.85 9.36
N VAL A 83 32.09 33.72 10.08
CA VAL A 83 31.83 33.66 11.55
C VAL A 83 31.75 32.19 12.03
N THR A 84 32.36 31.97 13.19
CA THR A 84 32.63 30.75 13.94
C THR A 84 31.41 30.08 14.62
N ALA A 85 31.48 28.74 14.75
CA ALA A 85 30.85 27.80 15.71
C ALA A 85 29.32 27.52 15.74
N ALA A 86 28.96 26.25 15.50
CA ALA A 86 28.24 25.36 16.44
C ALA A 86 28.13 23.92 15.88
N PRO A 87 28.36 22.84 16.65
CA PRO A 87 28.06 21.47 16.23
C PRO A 87 26.59 21.17 16.51
N GLY A 88 25.72 21.59 15.58
CA GLY A 88 24.31 21.18 15.58
C GLY A 88 24.17 19.85 14.86
N THR A 89 24.00 18.76 15.60
CA THR A 89 23.52 17.47 15.12
C THR A 89 22.17 17.62 14.41
N ALA A 90 22.20 17.98 13.13
CA ALA A 90 21.10 17.72 12.23
C ALA A 90 21.18 16.24 11.87
N ASN A 91 20.27 15.45 12.42
CA ASN A 91 19.94 14.14 11.89
C ASN A 91 19.60 14.30 10.41
N VAL A 92 20.60 14.10 9.55
CA VAL A 92 20.42 13.87 8.13
C VAL A 92 19.78 12.49 8.04
N ALA A 93 18.45 12.44 8.20
CA ALA A 93 17.65 11.38 7.62
C ALA A 93 17.83 11.52 6.11
N GLY A 94 18.86 10.82 5.59
CA GLY A 94 19.25 10.91 4.20
C GLY A 94 18.09 10.58 3.26
N PRO A 95 18.10 11.12 2.03
CA PRO A 95 17.07 10.88 1.01
C PRO A 95 16.95 9.40 0.58
N GLU A 96 17.82 8.52 1.07
CA GLU A 96 17.88 7.11 0.68
C GLU A 96 16.80 6.24 1.32
N ALA A 97 16.36 6.56 2.55
CA ALA A 97 15.39 5.71 3.27
C ALA A 97 13.97 5.80 2.68
N GLY A 98 13.57 6.96 2.16
CA GLY A 98 12.24 7.15 1.55
C GLY A 98 12.14 6.56 0.13
N GLY A 99 13.25 6.53 -0.61
CA GLY A 99 13.32 5.99 -1.97
C GLY A 99 13.11 4.48 -2.03
N ASP A 100 13.70 3.74 -1.09
CA ASP A 100 13.57 2.27 -1.02
C ASP A 100 12.14 1.82 -0.66
N VAL A 101 11.48 2.55 0.26
CA VAL A 101 10.10 2.26 0.66
C VAL A 101 9.12 2.53 -0.47
N ARG A 102 9.26 3.68 -1.16
CA ARG A 102 8.40 4.02 -2.31
C ARG A 102 8.53 2.97 -3.41
N LYS A 103 9.77 2.58 -3.75
CA LYS A 103 10.03 1.53 -4.74
C LYS A 103 9.44 0.19 -4.30
N GLY A 104 9.64 -0.19 -3.04
CA GLY A 104 9.09 -1.43 -2.50
C GLY A 104 7.57 -1.50 -2.59
N LEU A 105 6.86 -0.44 -2.19
CA LEU A 105 5.40 -0.39 -2.32
C LEU A 105 4.93 -0.45 -3.77
N SER A 106 5.59 0.28 -4.67
CA SER A 106 5.28 0.25 -6.11
C SER A 106 5.50 -1.15 -6.72
N ASP A 107 6.58 -1.85 -6.34
CA ASP A 107 6.88 -3.21 -6.80
C ASP A 107 5.78 -4.20 -6.37
N ILE A 108 5.27 -4.09 -5.13
CA ILE A 108 4.16 -4.94 -4.66
C ILE A 108 2.86 -4.58 -5.38
N LEU A 109 2.56 -3.28 -5.50
CA LEU A 109 1.35 -2.79 -6.14
C LEU A 109 1.23 -3.27 -7.58
N ASP A 110 2.30 -3.14 -8.37
CA ASP A 110 2.35 -3.63 -9.75
C ASP A 110 2.09 -5.15 -9.83
N MET A 111 2.63 -5.92 -8.89
CA MET A 111 2.39 -7.37 -8.88
C MET A 111 0.95 -7.74 -8.49
N VAL A 112 0.35 -7.02 -7.53
CA VAL A 112 -1.07 -7.19 -7.17
C VAL A 112 -1.97 -6.87 -8.37
N GLN A 113 -1.70 -5.76 -9.05
CA GLN A 113 -2.44 -5.35 -10.25
C GLN A 113 -2.33 -6.38 -11.38
N LYS A 114 -1.12 -6.88 -11.65
CA LYS A 114 -0.89 -7.96 -12.64
C LYS A 114 -1.65 -9.22 -12.28
N LEU A 115 -1.56 -9.66 -11.02
CA LEU A 115 -2.26 -10.86 -10.56
C LEU A 115 -3.78 -10.70 -10.69
N ARG A 116 -4.34 -9.53 -10.33
CA ARG A 116 -5.77 -9.28 -10.45
C ARG A 116 -6.22 -9.30 -11.91
N LYS A 117 -5.51 -8.56 -12.77
CA LYS A 117 -5.80 -8.44 -14.20
C LYS A 117 -5.73 -9.79 -14.93
N HIS A 118 -4.77 -10.64 -14.61
CA HIS A 118 -4.54 -11.89 -15.36
C HIS A 118 -5.22 -13.11 -14.75
N ASN A 119 -5.47 -13.14 -13.44
CA ASN A 119 -5.96 -14.35 -12.75
C ASN A 119 -7.32 -14.17 -12.07
N TYR A 120 -7.81 -12.93 -11.92
CA TYR A 120 -9.06 -12.63 -11.20
C TYR A 120 -10.00 -11.68 -11.94
N GLN A 121 -9.81 -11.47 -13.25
CA GLN A 121 -10.64 -10.55 -14.05
C GLN A 121 -12.14 -10.90 -14.00
N ASP A 122 -12.49 -12.19 -14.04
CA ASP A 122 -13.89 -12.60 -13.95
C ASP A 122 -14.49 -12.31 -12.57
N MET A 123 -13.68 -12.43 -11.51
CA MET A 123 -14.10 -12.11 -10.15
C MET A 123 -14.26 -10.60 -9.94
N GLU A 124 -13.50 -9.77 -10.66
CA GLU A 124 -13.65 -8.31 -10.63
C GLU A 124 -15.04 -7.87 -11.08
N LYS A 125 -15.59 -8.50 -12.13
CA LYS A 125 -16.97 -8.23 -12.58
C LYS A 125 -18.01 -8.59 -11.52
N VAL A 126 -17.84 -9.75 -10.87
CA VAL A 126 -18.73 -10.19 -9.78
C VAL A 126 -18.66 -9.22 -8.61
N LEU A 127 -17.46 -8.86 -8.17
CA LEU A 127 -17.24 -7.91 -7.07
C LEU A 127 -17.81 -6.53 -7.41
N GLN A 128 -17.65 -6.05 -8.65
CA GLN A 128 -18.24 -4.79 -9.09
C GLN A 128 -19.77 -4.82 -9.06
N GLY A 129 -20.40 -5.95 -9.44
CA GLY A 129 -21.84 -6.15 -9.28
C GLY A 129 -22.27 -6.07 -7.81
N LEU A 130 -21.57 -6.80 -6.93
CA LEU A 130 -21.82 -6.78 -5.48
C LEU A 130 -21.62 -5.39 -4.87
N HIS A 131 -20.59 -4.65 -5.29
CA HIS A 131 -20.37 -3.28 -4.88
C HIS A 131 -21.50 -2.37 -5.35
N SER A 132 -21.96 -2.51 -6.58
CA SER A 132 -23.09 -1.72 -7.10
C SER A 132 -24.36 -1.94 -6.28
N LEU A 133 -24.65 -3.19 -5.91
CA LEU A 133 -25.77 -3.55 -5.03
C LEU A 133 -25.73 -2.82 -3.69
N LYS A 134 -24.53 -2.65 -3.10
CA LYS A 134 -24.36 -1.89 -1.84
C LYS A 134 -24.70 -0.41 -1.99
N HIS A 135 -24.50 0.18 -3.16
CA HIS A 135 -24.74 1.62 -3.39
C HIS A 135 -26.15 1.93 -3.87
N ILE A 136 -27.03 0.92 -3.95
CA ILE A 136 -28.44 1.13 -4.22
C ILE A 136 -29.03 1.98 -3.08
N GLN A 137 -29.64 3.11 -3.44
CA GLN A 137 -30.38 3.97 -2.52
C GLN A 137 -31.69 3.29 -2.14
N MET A 138 -31.61 2.38 -1.17
CA MET A 138 -32.77 1.64 -0.66
C MET A 138 -33.83 2.55 -0.06
N ASP A 139 -33.50 3.80 0.25
CA ASP A 139 -34.38 4.86 0.74
C ASP A 139 -35.08 5.66 -0.39
N ASN A 140 -34.71 5.42 -1.65
CA ASN A 140 -35.31 6.09 -2.79
C ASN A 140 -36.61 5.39 -3.22
N ALA A 141 -37.74 6.10 -3.15
CA ALA A 141 -39.07 5.57 -3.47
C ALA A 141 -39.22 5.08 -4.94
N VAL A 142 -38.40 5.58 -5.87
CA VAL A 142 -38.38 5.11 -7.27
C VAL A 142 -37.66 3.78 -7.40
N VAL A 143 -36.65 3.53 -6.55
CA VAL A 143 -35.89 2.28 -6.52
C VAL A 143 -36.67 1.16 -5.81
N GLN A 144 -37.56 1.52 -4.87
CA GLN A 144 -38.41 0.56 -4.14
C GLN A 144 -39.66 0.10 -4.90
N ARG A 145 -40.08 0.80 -5.96
CA ARG A 145 -41.23 0.45 -6.80
C ARG A 145 -40.84 -0.46 -7.95
#